data_AF-A0A259E1J0-F1
#
_entry.id   AF-A0A259E1J0-F1
#
_cell.length_a   1.000
_cell.length_b   1.000
_cell.length_c   1.000
_cell.angle_alpha   90.00
_cell.angle_beta   90.00
_cell.angle_gamma   90.00
#
_symmetry.space_group_name_H-M   'P 1'
#
loop_
_entity.id
_entity.type
_entity.pdbx_description
1 polymer ?
#
loop_
_entity_poly.entity_id
_entity_poly.type
_entity_poly.pdbx_seq_one_letter_code
_entity_poly.pdbx_strand_id
1 'polypeptide(L)'
;MPISRAPLTTTHPHGYVLVREDRTLGLLRISKNASTESKVRLDCRDWIAFDQFDGPSVAFLREPYSRFLSSIPETMLRVTHFQIEDPSRKDRVVAPEDVYRELCAIAKLPIEQFAQGFFELVRYAFFDAHHEPQVSFLADRHGALRIDPYIYRTSAFDQALEQIEARFGVKAVPVAQQSNKGGAKPMAGRNKGIDFARKLSGTGVYKRVEYGGPLMARHGSGSDGPATIREINAWCNQFTTELKRATLPASLRSDIEALYADDVALWRRIEAVGGDVPASMIWQA
;
A
#
# COMPACT_ATOMS: atom_id res chain seq x y z
N MET A 1 26.08 -16.60 6.07
CA MET A 1 25.89 -15.16 5.82
C MET A 1 24.43 -14.85 6.09
N PRO A 2 24.06 -13.76 6.79
CA PRO A 2 22.67 -13.39 6.89
C PRO A 2 22.19 -13.05 5.48
N ILE A 3 21.19 -13.77 4.99
CA ILE A 3 20.54 -13.46 3.71
C ILE A 3 19.91 -12.09 3.90
N SER A 4 20.55 -11.05 3.37
CA SER A 4 19.94 -9.73 3.27
C SER A 4 18.71 -9.88 2.39
N ARG A 5 17.51 -9.87 3.00
CA ARG A 5 16.27 -9.85 2.22
C ARG A 5 16.31 -8.64 1.30
N ALA A 6 16.00 -8.84 0.02
CA ALA A 6 15.83 -7.73 -0.90
C ALA A 6 14.69 -6.83 -0.39
N PRO A 7 14.79 -5.50 -0.53
CA PRO A 7 13.72 -4.60 -0.10
C PRO A 7 12.44 -4.91 -0.89
N LEU A 8 11.31 -5.03 -0.18
CA LEU A 8 10.02 -5.36 -0.79
C LEU A 8 9.39 -4.17 -1.53
N THR A 9 10.02 -2.99 -1.48
CA THR A 9 9.55 -1.78 -2.15
C THR A 9 10.67 -0.84 -2.54
N THR A 10 10.50 -0.20 -3.70
CA THR A 10 11.31 0.93 -4.16
C THR A 10 10.59 2.28 -3.98
N THR A 11 9.32 2.26 -3.56
CA THR A 11 8.45 3.45 -3.48
C THR A 11 8.16 3.90 -2.05
N HIS A 12 8.57 3.10 -1.06
CA HIS A 12 8.49 3.38 0.37
C HIS A 12 9.81 2.93 1.05
N PRO A 13 10.97 3.50 0.67
CA PRO A 13 12.27 3.06 1.17
C PRO A 13 12.41 3.28 2.69
N HIS A 14 12.92 2.28 3.42
CA HIS A 14 13.26 2.41 4.83
C HIS A 14 14.46 3.33 5.01
N GLY A 15 14.45 4.15 6.08
CA GLY A 15 15.56 5.06 6.37
C GLY A 15 15.52 6.38 5.61
N TYR A 16 14.42 6.67 4.91
CA TYR A 16 14.25 7.90 4.15
C TYR A 16 12.89 8.55 4.44
N VAL A 17 12.85 9.87 4.39
CA VAL A 17 11.64 10.68 4.33
C VAL A 17 11.48 11.27 2.94
N LEU A 18 10.23 11.43 2.51
CA LEU A 18 9.92 12.20 1.32
C LEU A 18 9.67 13.66 1.73
N VAL A 19 10.53 14.58 1.31
CA VAL A 19 10.47 15.97 1.75
C VAL A 19 9.83 16.88 0.70
N ARG A 20 9.34 18.03 1.16
CA ARG A 20 9.03 19.17 0.29
C ARG A 20 10.30 19.75 -0.32
N GLU A 21 10.18 20.43 -1.47
CA GLU A 21 11.31 21.11 -2.14
C GLU A 21 11.99 22.14 -1.22
N ASP A 22 11.19 22.85 -0.42
CA ASP A 22 11.63 23.82 0.60
C ASP A 22 12.19 23.17 1.88
N ARG A 23 12.18 21.83 1.98
CA ARG A 23 12.59 21.02 3.14
C ARG A 23 11.89 21.36 4.45
N THR A 24 10.79 22.10 4.42
CA THR A 24 10.05 22.51 5.64
C THR A 24 9.30 21.36 6.30
N LEU A 25 9.06 20.27 5.57
CA LEU A 25 8.34 19.10 6.07
C LEU A 25 8.81 17.81 5.37
N GLY A 26 9.04 16.77 6.17
CA GLY A 26 9.24 15.40 5.72
C GLY A 26 7.98 14.55 5.91
N LEU A 27 7.68 13.69 4.95
CA LEU A 27 6.64 12.67 5.03
C LEU A 27 7.28 11.30 5.05
N LEU A 28 7.11 10.58 6.16
CA LEU A 28 7.40 9.16 6.22
C LEU A 28 6.30 8.41 5.46
N ARG A 29 6.65 7.87 4.28
CA ARG A 29 5.67 7.14 3.46
C ARG A 29 5.66 5.68 3.83
N ILE A 30 4.56 5.27 4.45
CA ILE A 30 4.28 3.87 4.76
C ILE A 30 3.21 3.38 3.81
N SER A 31 3.44 2.22 3.17
CA SER A 31 2.50 1.76 2.17
C SER A 31 1.13 1.44 2.78
N LYS A 32 0.06 1.76 2.02
CA LYS A 32 -1.36 1.62 2.40
C LYS A 32 -1.87 2.55 3.50
N ASN A 33 -1.04 3.50 3.94
CA ASN A 33 -1.42 4.51 4.91
C ASN A 33 -1.67 5.89 4.26
N ALA A 34 -2.54 5.93 3.25
CA ALA A 34 -2.79 7.13 2.46
C ALA A 34 -1.54 7.75 1.80
N SER A 35 -0.43 7.00 1.68
CA SER A 35 0.89 7.56 1.31
C SER A 35 0.92 8.30 -0.03
N THR A 36 0.11 7.91 -1.00
CA THR A 36 -0.01 8.61 -2.29
C THR A 36 -0.77 9.92 -2.15
N GLU A 37 -1.84 9.93 -1.36
CA GLU A 37 -2.63 11.12 -1.10
C GLU A 37 -1.86 12.11 -0.23
N SER A 38 -1.27 11.66 0.89
CA SER A 38 -0.39 12.48 1.74
C SER A 38 0.73 13.13 0.95
N LYS A 39 1.40 12.37 0.06
CA LYS A 39 2.45 12.89 -0.81
C LYS A 39 1.97 14.08 -1.65
N VAL A 40 0.82 13.91 -2.30
CA VAL A 40 0.27 14.94 -3.20
C VAL A 40 -0.22 16.15 -2.41
N ARG A 41 -0.95 15.92 -1.30
CA ARG A 41 -1.50 16.99 -0.47
C ARG A 41 -0.41 17.79 0.24
N LEU A 42 0.66 17.15 0.72
CA LEU A 42 1.76 17.84 1.41
C LEU A 42 2.87 18.35 0.45
N ASP A 43 2.73 18.04 -0.84
CA ASP A 43 3.69 18.36 -1.90
C ASP A 43 5.12 17.87 -1.63
N CYS A 44 5.23 16.66 -1.08
CA CYS A 44 6.52 16.00 -0.84
C CYS A 44 6.98 15.28 -2.12
N ARG A 45 8.23 15.47 -2.55
CA ARG A 45 8.73 15.00 -3.85
C ARG A 45 10.11 14.33 -3.81
N ASP A 46 10.98 14.74 -2.89
CA ASP A 46 12.39 14.32 -2.88
C ASP A 46 12.69 13.39 -1.71
N TRP A 47 13.42 12.30 -1.98
CA TRP A 47 13.84 11.39 -0.91
C TRP A 47 15.12 11.88 -0.25
N ILE A 48 15.11 12.02 1.06
CA ILE A 48 16.28 12.35 1.88
C ILE A 48 16.42 11.29 2.97
N ALA A 49 17.65 10.84 3.22
CA ALA A 49 17.93 9.89 4.29
C ALA A 49 17.67 10.52 5.66
N PHE A 50 17.27 9.73 6.66
CA PHE A 50 16.93 10.25 7.99
C PHE A 50 18.06 11.05 8.64
N ASP A 51 19.32 10.66 8.41
CA ASP A 51 20.51 11.34 8.94
C ASP A 51 20.85 12.67 8.22
N GLN A 52 20.19 12.94 7.09
CA GLN A 52 20.38 14.15 6.28
C GLN A 52 19.20 15.12 6.38
N PHE A 53 18.18 14.79 7.17
CA PHE A 53 16.99 15.62 7.34
C PHE A 53 16.81 16.01 8.81
N ASP A 54 16.84 17.31 9.07
CA ASP A 54 16.73 17.94 10.40
C ASP A 54 15.37 18.62 10.63
N GLY A 55 14.50 18.62 9.63
CA GLY A 55 13.18 19.25 9.70
C GLY A 55 12.12 18.40 10.43
N PRO A 56 10.92 18.97 10.64
CA PRO A 56 9.81 18.20 11.18
C PRO A 56 9.37 17.13 10.20
N SER A 57 8.94 15.98 10.72
CA SER A 57 8.40 14.89 9.90
C SER A 57 7.02 14.46 10.37
N VAL A 58 6.25 13.90 9.45
CA VAL A 58 4.90 13.39 9.71
C VAL A 58 4.75 11.99 9.14
N ALA A 59 3.92 11.18 9.78
CA ALA A 59 3.56 9.85 9.33
C ALA A 59 2.05 9.66 9.49
N PHE A 60 1.45 8.97 8.52
CA PHE A 60 0.07 8.49 8.65
C PHE A 60 0.11 7.01 8.96
N LEU A 61 -0.63 6.57 9.96
CA LEU A 61 -0.87 5.17 10.26
C LEU A 61 -2.33 4.81 10.01
N ARG A 62 -2.55 3.52 9.76
CA ARG A 62 -3.87 2.94 9.57
C ARG A 62 -4.05 1.78 10.54
N GLU A 63 -5.29 1.60 10.98
CA GLU A 63 -5.70 0.44 11.78
C GLU A 63 -5.23 -0.87 11.09
N PRO A 64 -4.45 -1.73 11.78
CA PRO A 64 -3.75 -2.85 11.14
C PRO A 64 -4.63 -3.83 10.38
N TYR A 65 -5.78 -4.22 10.94
CA TYR A 65 -6.70 -5.15 10.28
C TYR A 65 -7.29 -4.54 9.00
N SER A 66 -7.75 -3.30 9.08
CA SER A 66 -8.26 -2.54 7.93
C SER A 66 -7.18 -2.30 6.88
N ARG A 67 -5.93 -2.06 7.30
CA ARG A 67 -4.78 -1.94 6.39
C ARG A 67 -4.55 -3.25 5.66
N PHE A 68 -4.48 -4.37 6.37
CA PHE A 68 -4.30 -5.70 5.79
C PHE A 68 -5.36 -6.01 4.73
N LEU A 69 -6.65 -5.90 5.07
CA LEU A 69 -7.73 -6.18 4.11
C LEU A 69 -7.70 -5.26 2.89
N SER A 70 -7.40 -3.99 3.08
CA SER A 70 -7.32 -3.03 1.97
C SER A 70 -6.13 -3.26 1.03
N SER A 71 -5.13 -4.02 1.51
CA SER A 71 -3.91 -4.34 0.77
C SER A 71 -4.12 -5.48 -0.21
N ILE A 72 -4.90 -6.49 0.18
CA ILE A 72 -5.13 -7.71 -0.60
C ILE A 72 -5.47 -7.41 -2.08
N PRO A 73 -6.47 -6.57 -2.44
CA PRO A 73 -6.78 -6.35 -3.85
C PRO A 73 -5.64 -5.65 -4.61
N GLU A 74 -4.89 -4.78 -3.94
CA GLU A 74 -3.75 -4.11 -4.54
C GLU A 74 -2.57 -5.07 -4.77
N THR A 75 -2.31 -5.97 -3.81
CA THR A 75 -1.34 -7.06 -3.96
C THR A 75 -1.74 -7.96 -5.14
N MET A 76 -3.00 -8.39 -5.19
CA MET A 76 -3.54 -9.22 -6.28
C MET A 76 -3.41 -8.57 -7.68
N LEU A 77 -3.49 -7.24 -7.77
CA LEU A 77 -3.32 -6.47 -9.00
C LEU A 77 -1.84 -6.30 -9.42
N ARG A 78 -0.92 -6.37 -8.45
CA ARG A 78 0.50 -6.05 -8.65
C ARG A 78 1.38 -7.29 -8.72
N VAL A 79 0.95 -8.43 -8.17
CA VAL A 79 1.66 -9.70 -8.29
C VAL A 79 1.76 -10.10 -9.75
N THR A 80 2.99 -10.26 -10.22
CA THR A 80 3.30 -10.70 -11.59
C THR A 80 3.84 -12.12 -11.57
N HIS A 81 3.75 -12.80 -12.71
CA HIS A 81 4.41 -14.10 -12.88
C HIS A 81 5.93 -13.96 -12.62
N PHE A 82 6.51 -14.91 -11.91
CA PHE A 82 7.90 -14.85 -11.43
C PHE A 82 8.94 -14.81 -12.56
N GLN A 83 8.59 -15.28 -13.76
CA GLN A 83 9.45 -15.21 -14.96
C GLN A 83 9.36 -13.86 -15.71
N ILE A 84 8.41 -12.98 -15.36
CA ILE A 84 8.27 -11.68 -16.01
C ILE A 84 9.08 -10.64 -15.26
N GLU A 85 10.21 -10.26 -15.84
CA GLU A 85 10.89 -9.02 -15.49
C GLU A 85 10.42 -7.90 -16.43
N ASP A 86 9.49 -7.06 -15.97
CA ASP A 86 9.16 -5.81 -16.66
C ASP A 86 9.81 -4.62 -15.94
N PRO A 87 11.07 -4.26 -16.25
CA PRO A 87 11.78 -3.17 -15.58
C PRO A 87 11.05 -1.81 -15.66
N SER A 88 10.11 -1.63 -16.60
CA SER A 88 9.32 -0.40 -16.71
C SER A 88 8.24 -0.26 -15.63
N ARG A 89 7.79 -1.38 -15.04
CA ARG A 89 6.76 -1.39 -13.99
C ARG A 89 7.39 -1.39 -12.61
N LYS A 90 7.55 -0.20 -12.04
CA LYS A 90 8.16 0.04 -10.71
C LYS A 90 7.30 -0.42 -9.53
N ASP A 91 6.01 -0.65 -9.73
CA ASP A 91 5.04 -1.03 -8.70
C ASP A 91 4.67 -2.52 -8.72
N ARG A 92 5.44 -3.38 -9.40
CA ARG A 92 5.15 -4.83 -9.40
C ARG A 92 5.52 -5.50 -8.07
N VAL A 93 4.88 -6.62 -7.78
CA VAL A 93 5.25 -7.54 -6.70
C VAL A 93 5.81 -8.79 -7.34
N VAL A 94 7.11 -9.02 -7.17
CA VAL A 94 7.78 -10.25 -7.60
C VAL A 94 7.79 -11.20 -6.41
N ALA A 95 6.81 -12.09 -6.37
CA ALA A 95 6.75 -13.14 -5.36
C ALA A 95 7.63 -14.33 -5.78
N PRO A 96 8.21 -15.08 -4.82
CA PRO A 96 8.76 -16.41 -5.08
C PRO A 96 7.78 -17.31 -5.84
N GLU A 97 8.29 -18.25 -6.64
CA GLU A 97 7.48 -19.11 -7.50
C GLU A 97 6.44 -19.94 -6.72
N ASP A 98 6.84 -20.49 -5.57
CA ASP A 98 5.96 -21.23 -4.66
C ASP A 98 4.83 -20.35 -4.12
N VAL A 99 5.15 -19.14 -3.65
CA VAL A 99 4.16 -18.15 -3.17
C VAL A 99 3.20 -17.75 -4.29
N TYR A 100 3.71 -17.53 -5.52
CA TYR A 100 2.88 -17.18 -6.67
C TYR A 100 1.89 -18.30 -7.01
N ARG A 101 2.37 -19.55 -7.11
CA ARG A 101 1.55 -20.71 -7.45
C ARG A 101 0.47 -20.95 -6.40
N GLU A 102 0.82 -20.88 -5.12
CA GLU A 102 -0.13 -21.03 -4.02
C GLU A 102 -1.15 -19.89 -4.03
N LEU A 103 -0.73 -18.64 -4.24
CA LEU A 103 -1.64 -17.50 -4.36
C LEU A 103 -2.66 -17.69 -5.49
N CYS A 104 -2.23 -18.19 -6.66
CA CYS A 104 -3.10 -18.53 -7.77
C CYS A 104 -4.05 -19.70 -7.46
N ALA A 105 -3.62 -20.68 -6.66
CA ALA A 105 -4.47 -21.78 -6.22
C ALA A 105 -5.57 -21.30 -5.28
N ILE A 106 -5.22 -20.55 -4.22
CA ILE A 106 -6.19 -20.04 -3.26
C ILE A 106 -7.13 -18.99 -3.86
N ALA A 107 -6.73 -18.26 -4.90
CA ALA A 107 -7.56 -17.25 -5.57
C ALA A 107 -8.90 -17.80 -6.11
N LYS A 108 -8.93 -19.10 -6.39
CA LYS A 108 -10.10 -19.85 -6.90
C LYS A 108 -11.10 -20.21 -5.79
N LEU A 109 -10.72 -20.09 -4.52
CA LEU A 109 -11.54 -20.47 -3.38
C LEU A 109 -12.61 -19.39 -3.05
N PRO A 110 -13.63 -19.74 -2.26
CA PRO A 110 -14.52 -18.76 -1.62
C PRO A 110 -13.72 -17.68 -0.89
N ILE A 111 -14.25 -16.45 -0.81
CA ILE A 111 -13.51 -15.29 -0.29
C ILE A 111 -12.99 -15.53 1.13
N GLU A 112 -13.76 -16.20 1.97
CA GLU A 112 -13.39 -16.51 3.35
C GLU A 112 -12.17 -17.42 3.42
N GLN A 113 -12.15 -18.48 2.59
CA GLN A 113 -11.03 -19.42 2.49
C GLN A 113 -9.82 -18.77 1.82
N PHE A 114 -10.05 -17.96 0.78
CA PHE A 114 -9.00 -17.17 0.15
C PHE A 114 -8.34 -16.22 1.17
N ALA A 115 -9.11 -15.50 1.98
CA ALA A 115 -8.58 -14.53 2.94
C ALA A 115 -7.72 -15.22 4.00
N GLN A 116 -8.13 -16.39 4.48
CA GLN A 116 -7.32 -17.22 5.38
C GLN A 116 -6.03 -17.68 4.69
N GLY A 117 -6.12 -18.28 3.49
CA GLY A 117 -4.95 -18.73 2.75
C GLY A 117 -3.96 -17.60 2.43
N PHE A 118 -4.48 -16.42 2.11
CA PHE A 118 -3.67 -15.23 1.86
C PHE A 118 -2.94 -14.77 3.12
N PHE A 119 -3.62 -14.77 4.26
CA PHE A 119 -3.01 -14.50 5.55
C PHE A 119 -1.89 -15.49 5.87
N GLU A 120 -2.09 -16.79 5.63
CA GLU A 120 -1.06 -17.81 5.84
C GLU A 120 0.19 -17.56 4.99
N LEU A 121 0.02 -17.19 3.72
CA LEU A 121 1.14 -16.81 2.85
C LEU A 121 1.92 -15.60 3.40
N VAL A 122 1.20 -14.56 3.84
CA VAL A 122 1.82 -13.36 4.42
C VAL A 122 2.55 -13.69 5.73
N ARG A 123 1.96 -14.54 6.56
CA ARG A 123 2.53 -14.99 7.83
C ARG A 123 3.81 -15.81 7.62
N TYR A 124 3.86 -16.63 6.57
CA TYR A 124 5.06 -17.36 6.19
C TYR A 124 6.20 -16.42 5.81
N ALA A 125 5.93 -15.44 4.95
CA ALA A 125 6.86 -14.38 4.63
C ALA A 125 6.15 -13.14 4.07
N PHE A 126 6.58 -11.95 4.47
CA PHE A 126 6.18 -10.73 3.77
C PHE A 126 6.79 -10.73 2.36
N PHE A 127 5.92 -10.77 1.34
CA PHE A 127 6.31 -10.75 -0.08
C PHE A 127 5.82 -9.48 -0.82
N ASP A 128 5.07 -8.61 -0.15
CA ASP A 128 4.68 -7.28 -0.63
C ASP A 128 4.82 -6.29 0.54
N ALA A 129 5.37 -5.11 0.28
CA ALA A 129 5.54 -4.06 1.28
C ALA A 129 4.22 -3.55 1.88
N HIS A 130 3.08 -3.83 1.23
CA HIS A 130 1.77 -3.62 1.84
C HIS A 130 1.53 -4.40 3.13
N HIS A 131 2.23 -5.50 3.30
CA HIS A 131 2.04 -6.41 4.41
C HIS A 131 3.18 -6.34 5.43
N GLU A 132 4.20 -5.51 5.20
CA GLU A 132 5.19 -5.22 6.23
C GLU A 132 4.57 -4.45 7.41
N PRO A 133 5.02 -4.71 8.66
CA PRO A 133 4.60 -3.93 9.82
C PRO A 133 4.92 -2.44 9.63
N GLN A 134 3.98 -1.59 10.04
CA GLN A 134 4.13 -0.13 9.98
C GLN A 134 5.26 0.35 10.90
N VAL A 135 5.45 -0.30 12.04
CA VAL A 135 6.54 -0.02 12.98
C VAL A 135 7.93 -0.16 12.35
N SER A 136 8.11 -1.05 11.37
CA SER A 136 9.40 -1.26 10.70
C SER A 136 9.86 -0.07 9.85
N PHE A 137 8.97 0.89 9.57
CA PHE A 137 9.33 2.14 8.89
C PHE A 137 9.79 3.23 9.87
N LEU A 138 9.44 3.10 11.15
CA LEU A 138 9.77 4.05 12.21
C LEU A 138 11.06 3.67 12.95
N ALA A 139 11.28 2.35 13.12
CA ALA A 139 12.32 1.82 13.98
C ALA A 139 13.52 1.21 13.22
N ASP A 140 14.61 0.99 13.95
CA ASP A 140 15.70 0.15 13.51
C ASP A 140 15.45 -1.32 13.84
N ARG A 141 16.43 -2.18 13.52
CA ARG A 141 16.38 -3.61 13.81
C ARG A 141 16.38 -3.96 15.30
N HIS A 142 16.66 -2.99 16.17
CA HIS A 142 16.66 -3.12 17.62
C HIS A 142 15.38 -2.54 18.25
N GLY A 143 14.43 -2.06 17.44
CA GLY A 143 13.18 -1.46 17.91
C GLY A 143 13.32 0.00 18.34
N ALA A 144 14.50 0.62 18.19
CA ALA A 144 14.70 2.02 18.51
C ALA A 144 14.19 2.92 17.37
N LEU A 145 13.52 4.03 17.70
CA LEU A 145 13.10 5.02 16.70
C LEU A 145 14.31 5.57 15.94
N ARG A 146 14.25 5.53 14.61
CA ARG A 146 15.25 6.16 13.73
C ARG A 146 14.88 7.58 13.32
N ILE A 147 13.61 7.93 13.48
CA ILE A 147 13.02 9.22 13.21
C ILE A 147 11.83 9.41 14.14
N ASP A 148 11.53 10.65 14.51
CA ASP A 148 10.42 11.00 15.42
C ASP A 148 9.34 11.82 14.70
N PRO A 149 8.51 11.20 13.83
CA PRO A 149 7.46 11.92 13.14
C PRO A 149 6.28 12.20 14.07
N TYR A 150 5.56 13.28 13.79
CA TYR A 150 4.19 13.41 14.28
C TYR A 150 3.29 12.38 13.57
N ILE A 151 2.62 11.56 14.36
CA ILE A 151 1.79 10.46 13.86
C ILE A 151 0.32 10.88 13.81
N TYR A 152 -0.29 10.68 12.65
CA TYR A 152 -1.69 10.95 12.37
C TYR A 152 -2.43 9.69 11.93
N ARG A 153 -3.75 9.68 12.08
CA ARG A 153 -4.62 8.58 11.67
C ARG A 153 -5.15 8.80 10.27
N THR A 154 -5.08 7.79 9.41
CA THR A 154 -5.71 7.88 8.07
C THR A 154 -7.22 8.06 8.12
N SER A 155 -7.89 7.65 9.21
CA SER A 155 -9.33 7.83 9.39
C SER A 155 -9.73 9.29 9.65
N ALA A 156 -8.79 10.15 10.05
CA ALA A 156 -8.98 11.56 10.34
C ALA A 156 -8.11 12.42 9.42
N PHE A 157 -8.01 12.04 8.14
CA PHE A 157 -7.02 12.59 7.21
C PHE A 157 -7.15 14.10 6.99
N ASP A 158 -8.37 14.61 6.73
CA ASP A 158 -8.56 16.04 6.50
C ASP A 158 -8.27 16.87 7.77
N GLN A 159 -8.70 16.40 8.94
CA GLN A 159 -8.35 17.01 10.23
C GLN A 159 -6.83 17.00 10.45
N ALA A 160 -6.14 15.91 10.11
CA ALA A 160 -4.70 15.82 10.21
C ALA A 160 -4.00 16.82 9.29
N LEU A 161 -4.51 17.08 8.08
CA LEU A 161 -3.97 18.12 7.22
C LEU A 161 -4.09 19.49 7.88
N GLU A 162 -5.26 19.85 8.41
CA GLU A 162 -5.46 21.13 9.13
C GLU A 162 -4.48 21.27 10.31
N GLN A 163 -4.26 20.20 11.08
CA GLN A 163 -3.30 20.18 12.18
C GLN A 163 -1.85 20.37 11.70
N ILE A 164 -1.46 19.71 10.61
CA ILE A 164 -0.12 19.86 10.01
C ILE A 164 0.08 21.29 9.51
N GLU A 165 -0.92 21.89 8.83
CA GLU A 165 -0.85 23.26 8.35
C GLU A 165 -0.66 24.24 9.52
N ALA A 166 -1.48 24.10 10.57
CA ALA A 166 -1.40 24.93 11.76
C ALA A 166 -0.06 24.78 12.52
N ARG A 167 0.46 23.55 12.61
CA ARG A 167 1.68 23.23 13.37
C ARG A 167 2.96 23.63 12.66
N PHE A 168 3.04 23.37 11.36
CA PHE A 168 4.30 23.51 10.60
C PHE A 168 4.28 24.67 9.59
N GLY A 169 3.17 25.40 9.47
CA GLY A 169 3.05 26.53 8.54
C GLY A 169 3.09 26.13 7.07
N VAL A 170 2.88 24.84 6.77
CA VAL A 170 2.77 24.34 5.40
C VAL A 170 1.34 24.53 4.89
N LYS A 171 1.15 24.67 3.58
CA LYS A 171 -0.18 24.63 2.97
C LYS A 171 -0.37 23.32 2.22
N ALA A 172 -1.45 22.62 2.53
CA ALA A 172 -1.86 21.45 1.80
C ALA A 172 -2.40 21.86 0.44
N VAL A 173 -2.01 21.13 -0.60
CA VAL A 173 -2.53 21.29 -1.94
C VAL A 173 -4.01 20.88 -1.92
N PRO A 174 -4.95 21.74 -2.36
CA PRO A 174 -6.35 21.38 -2.43
C PRO A 174 -6.54 20.25 -3.45
N VAL A 175 -7.47 19.34 -3.15
CA VAL A 175 -7.86 18.32 -4.14
C VAL A 175 -8.60 19.06 -5.25
N ALA A 176 -7.99 19.16 -6.44
CA ALA A 176 -8.76 19.43 -7.64
C ALA A 176 -9.84 18.35 -7.71
N GLN A 177 -11.12 18.73 -7.61
CA GLN A 177 -12.28 17.83 -7.57
C GLN A 177 -12.23 16.78 -8.69
N GLN A 178 -11.58 15.64 -8.43
CA GLN A 178 -11.58 14.40 -9.22
C GLN A 178 -10.66 13.34 -8.57
N SER A 179 -10.64 13.22 -7.24
CA SER A 179 -10.19 11.97 -6.63
C SER A 179 -11.35 10.97 -6.72
N ASN A 180 -11.20 9.95 -7.56
CA ASN A 180 -12.24 8.95 -7.76
C ASN A 180 -12.52 8.21 -6.45
N LYS A 181 -13.80 8.16 -6.04
CA LYS A 181 -14.27 7.21 -5.02
C LYS A 181 -13.86 5.79 -5.46
N GLY A 182 -13.04 5.11 -4.67
CA GLY A 182 -12.72 3.69 -4.87
C GLY A 182 -11.42 3.36 -5.62
N GLY A 183 -10.45 4.27 -5.72
CA GLY A 183 -9.11 3.92 -6.21
C GLY A 183 -8.96 3.80 -7.73
N ALA A 184 -9.94 4.27 -8.52
CA ALA A 184 -9.76 4.40 -9.96
C ALA A 184 -8.79 5.55 -10.27
N LYS A 185 -7.87 5.37 -11.23
CA LYS A 185 -7.01 6.46 -11.74
C LYS A 185 -7.86 7.58 -12.37
N PRO A 186 -7.48 8.86 -12.23
CA PRO A 186 -8.27 9.99 -12.75
C PRO A 186 -8.60 9.83 -14.24
N MET A 187 -9.83 10.19 -14.62
CA MET A 187 -10.28 10.24 -16.02
C MET A 187 -9.89 11.56 -16.72
N ALA A 188 -8.87 12.27 -16.22
CA ALA A 188 -8.38 13.47 -16.89
C ALA A 188 -7.74 13.08 -18.24
N GLY A 189 -8.24 13.63 -19.36
CA GLY A 189 -7.65 13.45 -20.69
C GLY A 189 -8.23 12.32 -21.56
N ARG A 190 -9.41 11.76 -21.23
CA ARG A 190 -10.11 10.79 -22.11
C ARG A 190 -10.76 11.48 -23.32
N ASN A 191 -9.97 11.71 -24.36
CA ASN A 191 -10.51 12.03 -25.69
C ASN A 191 -10.90 10.71 -26.40
N LYS A 192 -12.09 10.63 -26.99
CA LYS A 192 -12.57 9.46 -27.76
C LYS A 192 -11.57 9.04 -28.85
N GLY A 193 -10.87 9.99 -29.47
CA GLY A 193 -9.82 9.72 -30.47
C GLY A 193 -8.57 9.06 -29.88
N ILE A 194 -8.12 9.50 -28.70
CA ILE A 194 -6.98 8.89 -27.99
C ILE A 194 -7.35 7.49 -27.50
N ASP A 195 -8.56 7.30 -26.99
CA ASP A 195 -9.02 5.98 -26.54
C ASP A 195 -9.15 5.00 -27.71
N PHE A 196 -9.64 5.47 -28.86
CA PHE A 196 -9.67 4.69 -30.10
C PHE A 196 -8.27 4.34 -30.61
N ALA A 197 -7.33 5.30 -30.62
CA ALA A 197 -5.94 5.07 -31.01
C ALA A 197 -5.25 4.06 -30.06
N ARG A 198 -5.49 4.15 -28.75
CA ARG A 198 -5.00 3.17 -27.76
C ARG A 198 -5.60 1.79 -27.96
N LYS A 199 -6.89 1.72 -28.31
CA LYS A 199 -7.57 0.47 -28.63
C LYS A 199 -6.99 -0.21 -29.87
N LEU A 200 -6.75 0.55 -30.94
CA LEU A 200 -6.13 0.03 -32.17
C LEU A 200 -4.67 -0.40 -31.96
N SER A 201 -3.90 0.39 -31.22
CA SER A 201 -2.48 0.11 -30.95
C SER A 201 -2.24 -0.92 -29.83
N GLY A 202 -3.28 -1.31 -29.08
CA GLY A 202 -3.13 -2.19 -27.91
C GLY A 202 -2.23 -1.56 -26.83
N THR A 203 -2.34 -0.24 -26.61
CA THR A 203 -1.51 0.49 -25.64
C THR A 203 -2.32 0.96 -24.43
N GLY A 204 -1.62 1.35 -23.35
CA GLY A 204 -2.27 1.78 -22.11
C GLY A 204 -3.12 0.68 -21.50
N VAL A 205 -4.39 0.97 -21.18
CA VAL A 205 -5.32 -0.02 -20.59
C VAL A 205 -5.71 -1.16 -21.55
N TYR A 206 -5.45 -0.99 -22.85
CA TYR A 206 -5.71 -2.02 -23.87
C TYR A 206 -4.49 -2.91 -24.14
N LYS A 207 -3.35 -2.66 -23.48
CA LYS A 207 -2.18 -3.55 -23.50
C LYS A 207 -2.57 -4.92 -22.97
N ARG A 208 -2.24 -5.95 -23.73
CA ARG A 208 -2.35 -7.35 -23.30
C ARG A 208 -1.10 -7.73 -22.52
N VAL A 209 -1.29 -8.42 -21.41
CA VAL A 209 -0.25 -9.07 -20.64
C VAL A 209 -0.44 -10.57 -20.77
N GLU A 210 0.64 -11.31 -20.97
CA GLU A 210 0.62 -12.76 -21.21
C GLU A 210 0.17 -13.56 -19.98
N TYR A 211 0.28 -12.97 -18.78
CA TYR A 211 -0.09 -13.60 -17.51
C TYR A 211 -0.96 -12.62 -16.71
N GLY A 212 -2.22 -13.00 -16.49
CA GLY A 212 -3.17 -12.22 -15.68
C GLY A 212 -3.10 -12.52 -14.18
N GLY A 213 -2.30 -13.51 -13.76
CA GLY A 213 -2.00 -13.79 -12.36
C GLY A 213 -3.21 -14.29 -11.56
N PRO A 214 -3.23 -14.05 -10.23
CA PRO A 214 -4.24 -14.64 -9.36
C PRO A 214 -5.65 -14.07 -9.60
N LEU A 215 -5.79 -12.84 -10.10
CA LEU A 215 -7.09 -12.29 -10.51
C LEU A 215 -7.68 -13.05 -11.69
N MET A 216 -6.87 -13.41 -12.68
CA MET A 216 -7.33 -14.21 -13.81
C MET A 216 -7.69 -15.65 -13.38
N ALA A 217 -6.90 -16.21 -12.46
CA ALA A 217 -7.17 -17.53 -11.88
C ALA A 217 -8.56 -17.57 -11.20
N ARG A 218 -8.93 -16.50 -10.48
CA ARG A 218 -10.24 -16.37 -9.84
C ARG A 218 -11.40 -16.28 -10.82
N HIS A 219 -11.23 -15.55 -11.92
CA HIS A 219 -12.31 -15.22 -12.86
C HIS A 219 -12.39 -16.15 -14.09
N GLY A 220 -11.79 -17.34 -14.01
CA GLY A 220 -12.13 -18.48 -14.85
C GLY A 220 -11.30 -18.70 -16.12
N SER A 221 -10.17 -18.00 -16.28
CA SER A 221 -9.33 -18.12 -17.48
C SER A 221 -7.97 -18.81 -17.24
N GLY A 222 -7.72 -19.35 -16.04
CA GLY A 222 -6.39 -19.84 -15.63
C GLY A 222 -5.49 -18.72 -15.08
N SER A 223 -4.27 -19.03 -14.62
CA SER A 223 -3.25 -18.01 -14.28
C SER A 223 -2.51 -17.50 -15.53
N ASP A 224 -2.48 -18.35 -16.55
CA ASP A 224 -1.71 -18.19 -17.77
C ASP A 224 -2.65 -17.82 -18.91
N GLY A 225 -2.28 -16.84 -19.72
CA GLY A 225 -3.03 -16.41 -20.90
C GLY A 225 -3.24 -14.89 -20.98
N PRO A 226 -3.47 -14.37 -22.19
CA PRO A 226 -3.48 -12.94 -22.40
C PRO A 226 -4.73 -12.28 -21.81
N ALA A 227 -4.53 -11.33 -20.90
CA ALA A 227 -5.58 -10.43 -20.43
C ALA A 227 -5.19 -8.97 -20.70
N THR A 228 -6.16 -8.12 -20.98
CA THR A 228 -5.92 -6.68 -21.05
C THR A 228 -5.80 -6.09 -19.65
N ILE A 229 -5.00 -5.03 -19.51
CA ILE A 229 -4.93 -4.27 -18.25
C ILE A 229 -6.32 -3.78 -17.80
N ARG A 230 -7.21 -3.46 -18.76
CA ARG A 230 -8.60 -3.09 -18.49
C ARG A 230 -9.39 -4.22 -17.82
N GLU A 231 -9.29 -5.45 -18.31
CA GLU A 231 -9.96 -6.62 -17.73
C GLU A 231 -9.43 -6.90 -16.32
N ILE A 232 -8.11 -6.87 -16.13
CA ILE A 232 -7.48 -7.08 -14.82
C ILE A 232 -7.97 -6.03 -13.81
N ASN A 233 -8.06 -4.75 -14.21
CA ASN A 233 -8.61 -3.71 -13.34
C ASN A 233 -10.10 -3.95 -13.00
N ALA A 234 -10.90 -4.43 -13.95
CA ALA A 234 -12.30 -4.74 -13.71
C ALA A 234 -12.45 -5.91 -12.72
N TRP A 235 -11.67 -6.97 -12.89
CA TRP A 235 -11.58 -8.10 -11.97
C TRP A 235 -11.13 -7.67 -10.58
N CYS A 236 -10.12 -6.81 -10.47
CA CYS A 236 -9.68 -6.27 -9.19
C CYS A 236 -10.81 -5.51 -8.45
N ASN A 237 -11.61 -4.71 -9.18
CA ASN A 237 -12.74 -3.99 -8.59
C ASN A 237 -13.86 -4.95 -8.14
N GLN A 238 -14.14 -5.98 -8.94
CA GLN A 238 -15.08 -7.02 -8.58
C GLN A 238 -14.61 -7.75 -7.32
N PHE A 239 -13.38 -8.25 -7.32
CA PHE A 239 -12.76 -8.90 -6.18
C PHE A 239 -12.76 -8.03 -4.90
N THR A 240 -12.46 -6.73 -5.04
CA THR A 240 -12.55 -5.77 -3.92
C THR A 240 -13.97 -5.70 -3.34
N THR A 241 -14.99 -5.75 -4.20
CA THR A 241 -16.39 -5.72 -3.79
C THR A 241 -16.79 -7.02 -3.10
N GLU A 242 -16.34 -8.16 -3.61
CA GLU A 242 -16.54 -9.48 -2.99
C GLU A 242 -15.90 -9.53 -1.59
N LEU A 243 -14.63 -9.10 -1.47
CA LEU A 243 -13.91 -9.04 -0.19
C LEU A 243 -14.61 -8.16 0.86
N LYS A 244 -15.14 -7.00 0.45
CA LYS A 244 -15.86 -6.08 1.35
C LYS A 244 -17.21 -6.61 1.81
N ARG A 245 -17.85 -7.49 1.02
CA ARG A 245 -19.17 -8.06 1.32
C ARG A 245 -19.08 -9.36 2.11
N ALA A 246 -17.93 -10.04 2.06
CA ALA A 246 -17.74 -11.31 2.74
C ALA A 246 -17.77 -11.13 4.27
N THR A 247 -18.34 -12.13 4.94
CA THR A 247 -18.30 -12.22 6.41
C THR A 247 -17.09 -13.06 6.79
N LEU A 248 -15.99 -12.39 7.11
CA LEU A 248 -14.74 -13.08 7.46
C LEU A 248 -14.82 -13.68 8.88
N PRO A 249 -14.16 -14.84 9.13
CA PRO A 249 -14.13 -15.44 10.46
C PRO A 249 -13.53 -14.49 11.51
N ALA A 250 -14.09 -14.47 12.72
CA ALA A 250 -13.56 -13.67 13.82
C ALA A 250 -12.13 -14.08 14.23
N SER A 251 -11.78 -15.35 14.03
CA SER A 251 -10.42 -15.87 14.25
C SER A 251 -9.40 -15.17 13.36
N LEU A 252 -9.72 -14.96 12.08
CA LEU A 252 -8.82 -14.32 11.12
C LEU A 252 -8.42 -12.90 11.57
N ARG A 253 -9.37 -12.14 12.14
CA ARG A 253 -9.04 -10.83 12.72
C ARG A 253 -8.04 -10.95 13.86
N SER A 254 -8.27 -11.90 14.77
CA SER A 254 -7.39 -12.13 15.92
C SER A 254 -6.00 -12.56 15.47
N ASP A 255 -5.91 -13.41 14.45
CA ASP A 255 -4.65 -13.88 13.87
C ASP A 255 -3.87 -12.76 13.18
N ILE A 256 -4.57 -11.88 12.44
CA ILE A 256 -3.98 -10.67 11.84
C ILE A 256 -3.48 -9.72 12.93
N GLU A 257 -4.30 -9.44 13.95
CA GLU A 257 -3.90 -8.58 15.06
C GLU A 257 -2.70 -9.15 15.82
N ALA A 258 -2.58 -10.48 15.94
CA ALA A 258 -1.43 -11.14 16.54
C ALA A 258 -0.16 -11.03 15.66
N LEU A 259 -0.28 -11.21 14.34
CA LEU A 259 0.85 -11.02 13.41
C LEU A 259 1.38 -9.58 13.44
N TYR A 260 0.50 -8.61 13.66
CA TYR A 260 0.82 -7.18 13.71
C TYR A 260 0.71 -6.59 15.14
N ALA A 261 1.06 -7.37 16.17
CA ALA A 261 0.85 -7.00 17.57
C ALA A 261 1.45 -5.61 17.92
N ASP A 262 2.66 -5.32 17.43
CA ASP A 262 3.32 -4.03 17.67
C ASP A 262 2.60 -2.86 16.99
N ASP A 263 2.14 -3.05 15.74
CA ASP A 263 1.32 -2.05 15.04
C ASP A 263 -0.02 -1.84 15.77
N VAL A 264 -0.63 -2.90 16.30
CA VAL A 264 -1.89 -2.83 17.07
C VAL A 264 -1.68 -2.06 18.37
N ALA A 265 -0.60 -2.34 19.09
CA ALA A 265 -0.25 -1.64 20.31
C ALA A 265 0.00 -0.15 20.06
N LEU A 266 0.77 0.19 19.02
CA LEU A 266 1.02 1.57 18.59
C LEU A 266 -0.28 2.26 18.17
N TRP A 267 -1.11 1.60 17.35
CA TRP A 267 -2.39 2.13 16.87
C TRP A 267 -3.33 2.49 18.02
N ARG A 268 -3.46 1.63 19.04
CA ARG A 268 -4.30 1.89 20.22
C ARG A 268 -3.85 3.14 20.98
N ARG A 269 -2.54 3.38 21.08
CA ARG A 269 -1.99 4.59 21.75
C ARG A 269 -2.31 5.85 20.95
N ILE A 270 -2.12 5.80 19.62
CA ILE A 270 -2.47 6.91 18.72
C ILE A 270 -3.97 7.22 18.83
N GLU A 271 -4.81 6.19 18.84
CA GLU A 271 -6.26 6.36 18.98
C GLU A 271 -6.64 7.00 20.32
N ALA A 272 -6.01 6.57 21.43
CA ALA A 272 -6.27 7.11 22.75
C ALA A 272 -5.94 8.62 22.88
N VAL A 273 -4.96 9.11 22.12
CA VAL A 273 -4.59 10.55 22.10
C VAL A 273 -5.20 11.32 20.92
N GLY A 274 -5.92 10.65 20.04
CA GLY A 274 -6.61 11.25 18.88
C GLY A 274 -5.77 11.43 17.61
N GLY A 275 -4.48 11.10 17.63
CA GLY A 275 -3.49 11.47 16.60
C GLY A 275 -2.69 12.72 16.99
N ASP A 276 -1.98 13.33 16.04
CA ASP A 276 -1.16 14.54 16.24
C ASP A 276 -0.22 14.43 17.46
N VAL A 277 0.57 13.36 17.49
CA VAL A 277 1.47 13.05 18.60
C VAL A 277 2.85 12.66 18.06
N PRO A 278 3.97 13.17 18.61
CA PRO A 278 5.30 12.68 18.28
C PRO A 278 5.40 11.18 18.57
N ALA A 279 6.03 10.43 17.67
CA ALA A 279 6.23 8.99 17.84
C ALA A 279 6.88 8.67 19.19
N SER A 280 7.90 9.43 19.59
CA SER A 280 8.65 9.27 20.85
C SER A 280 7.78 9.33 22.10
N MET A 281 6.64 10.03 22.08
CA MET A 281 5.74 10.13 23.23
C MET A 281 4.89 8.87 23.44
N ILE A 282 4.72 8.06 22.40
CA ILE A 282 3.87 6.86 22.41
C ILE A 282 4.63 5.57 22.08
N TRP A 283 5.92 5.70 21.75
CA TRP A 283 6.80 4.58 21.48
C TRP A 283 7.18 3.86 22.77
N GLN A 284 7.26 2.54 22.72
CA GLN A 284 7.90 1.73 23.75
C GLN A 284 8.90 0.82 23.05
N ALA A 285 10.15 0.91 23.50
CA ALA A 285 11.23 0.04 23.06
C ALA A 285 11.07 -1.36 23.68
#